data_AF-A0A8T5KPD7-F1
#
_entry.id   AF-A0A8T5KPD7-F1
#
_cell.length_a   1.000
_cell.length_b   1.000
_cell.length_c   1.000
_cell.angle_alpha   90.00
_cell.angle_beta   90.00
_cell.angle_gamma   90.00
#
_symmetry.space_group_name_H-M   'P 1'
#
loop_
_entity.id
_entity.type
_entity.pdbx_description
1 polymer ?
#
loop_
_entity_poly.entity_id
_entity_poly.type
_entity_poly.pdbx_seq_one_letter_code
_entity_poly.pdbx_strand_id
1 'polypeptide(L)'
;MTKNWNKIWRYIHLIAGLILVIYHGRIAWYHNGFIDTVWSADTDKFVSTILIFFVMWTGLAKWPIYPWYKKRQNKKRRDAKAAAKAAE
;
A
#
# COMPACT_ATOMS: atom_id res chain seq x y z
N MET A 1 4.90 16.43 -17.30
CA MET A 1 4.34 15.74 -16.11
C MET A 1 5.28 14.64 -15.67
N THR A 2 6.09 14.88 -14.63
CA THR A 2 6.92 13.83 -14.01
C THR A 2 6.00 12.80 -13.36
N LYS A 3 5.99 11.55 -13.84
CA LYS A 3 5.15 10.48 -13.29
C LYS A 3 5.46 10.34 -11.79
N ASN A 4 4.45 10.60 -10.96
CA ASN A 4 4.58 10.51 -9.51
C ASN A 4 4.50 9.03 -9.10
N TRP A 5 5.63 8.33 -9.25
CA TRP A 5 5.79 6.91 -8.91
C TRP A 5 5.35 6.59 -7.49
N ASN A 6 5.56 7.51 -6.54
CA ASN A 6 5.11 7.35 -5.16
C ASN A 6 3.57 7.27 -5.06
N LYS A 7 2.87 8.09 -5.83
CA LYS A 7 1.41 8.09 -5.90
C LYS A 7 0.90 6.79 -6.54
N ILE A 8 1.56 6.31 -7.60
CA ILE A 8 1.22 5.05 -8.27
C ILE A 8 1.39 3.85 -7.31
N TRP A 9 2.56 3.70 -6.69
CA TRP A 9 2.83 2.63 -5.73
C TRP A 9 1.89 2.65 -4.53
N ARG A 10 1.49 3.84 -4.06
CA ARG A 10 0.46 3.97 -3.02
C ARG A 10 -0.87 3.35 -3.46
N TYR A 11 -1.37 3.69 -4.65
CA TYR A 11 -2.64 3.14 -5.12
C TYR A 11 -2.55 1.64 -5.38
N ILE A 12 -1.45 1.15 -5.96
CA ILE A 12 -1.22 -0.28 -6.13
C ILE A 12 -1.28 -1.01 -4.78
N HIS A 13 -0.60 -0.49 -3.76
CA HIS A 13 -0.64 -1.06 -2.41
C HIS A 13 -2.05 -1.04 -1.80
N LEU A 14 -2.80 0.06 -1.95
CA LEU A 14 -4.16 0.16 -1.43
C LEU A 14 -5.12 -0.81 -2.12
N ILE A 15 -5.00 -0.98 -3.45
CA ILE A 15 -5.80 -1.93 -4.21
C ILE A 15 -5.47 -3.36 -3.79
N ALA A 16 -4.18 -3.72 -3.70
CA ALA A 16 -3.76 -5.03 -3.25
C ALA A 16 -4.20 -5.32 -1.80
N GLY A 17 -4.13 -4.31 -0.92
CA GLY A 17 -4.65 -4.41 0.45
C GLY A 17 -6.15 -4.60 0.51
N LEU A 18 -6.93 -3.94 -0.36
CA LEU A 18 -8.38 -4.14 -0.44
C LEU A 18 -8.73 -5.58 -0.84
N ILE A 19 -7.99 -6.18 -1.77
CA ILE A 19 -8.17 -7.59 -2.15
C ILE A 19 -7.97 -8.50 -0.92
N LEU A 20 -6.95 -8.23 -0.09
CA LEU A 20 -6.73 -8.98 1.16
C LEU A 20 -7.88 -8.80 2.16
N VAL A 21 -8.46 -7.60 2.26
CA VAL A 21 -9.64 -7.37 3.12
C VAL A 21 -10.83 -8.19 2.65
N ILE A 22 -11.09 -8.24 1.34
CA ILE A 22 -12.17 -9.06 0.77
C ILE A 22 -11.91 -10.54 1.01
N TYR A 23 -10.67 -10.99 0.79
CA TYR A 23 -10.26 -12.38 1.02
C TYR A 23 -10.53 -12.82 2.47
N HIS A 24 -10.02 -12.09 3.46
CA HIS A 24 -10.24 -12.39 4.88
C HIS A 24 -11.68 -12.17 5.31
N GLY A 25 -12.36 -11.17 4.72
CA GLY A 25 -13.78 -10.89 4.99
C GLY A 25 -14.68 -12.07 4.61
N ARG A 26 -14.43 -12.69 3.45
CA ARG A 26 -15.16 -13.90 3.05
C ARG A 26 -14.91 -15.07 4.01
N ILE A 27 -13.66 -15.29 4.43
CA ILE A 27 -13.33 -16.33 5.42
C ILE A 27 -14.07 -16.07 6.74
N ALA A 28 -14.09 -14.83 7.21
CA ALA A 28 -14.84 -14.45 8.40
C ALA A 28 -16.35 -14.67 8.23
N TRP A 29 -16.93 -14.33 7.07
CA TRP A 29 -18.34 -14.59 6.78
C TRP A 29 -18.70 -16.07 6.79
N TYR A 30 -17.81 -16.93 6.28
CA TYR A 30 -17.99 -18.38 6.37
C TYR A 30 -18.05 -18.84 7.83
N HIS A 31 -17.10 -18.39 8.65
CA HIS A 31 -17.08 -18.73 10.08
C HIS A 31 -18.26 -18.17 10.88
N ASN A 32 -18.86 -17.07 10.42
CA ASN A 32 -20.06 -16.48 11.02
C ASN A 32 -21.37 -17.01 10.41
N GLY A 33 -21.32 -17.97 9.48
CA GLY A 33 -22.50 -18.58 8.87
C GLY A 33 -23.27 -17.69 7.88
N PHE A 34 -22.66 -16.61 7.38
CA PHE A 34 -23.27 -15.77 6.34
C PHE A 34 -23.15 -16.37 4.93
N ILE A 35 -22.19 -17.27 4.73
CA ILE A 35 -21.94 -17.98 3.48
C ILE A 35 -21.50 -19.41 3.79
N ASP A 36 -21.75 -20.33 2.85
CA ASP A 36 -21.49 -21.76 3.06
C ASP A 36 -20.13 -22.24 2.49
N THR A 37 -19.37 -21.35 1.87
CA THR A 37 -18.14 -21.73 1.16
C THR A 37 -17.00 -20.75 1.36
N VAL A 38 -15.78 -21.29 1.39
CA VAL A 38 -14.51 -20.56 1.39
C VAL A 38 -13.90 -20.48 -0.01
N TRP A 39 -12.72 -19.86 -0.11
CA TRP A 39 -11.94 -19.80 -1.33
C TRP A 39 -11.42 -21.17 -1.76
N SER A 40 -11.07 -21.32 -3.05
CA SER A 40 -10.45 -22.53 -3.55
C SER A 40 -8.99 -22.62 -3.10
N ALA A 41 -8.43 -23.84 -3.08
CA ALA A 41 -7.03 -24.06 -2.71
C ALA A 41 -6.04 -23.26 -3.59
N ASP A 42 -6.34 -23.08 -4.88
CA ASP A 42 -5.53 -22.27 -5.77
C ASP A 42 -5.54 -20.78 -5.39
N THR A 43 -6.71 -20.28 -4.95
CA THR A 43 -6.85 -18.91 -4.48
C THR A 43 -6.06 -18.71 -3.19
N ASP A 44 -6.17 -19.63 -2.23
CA ASP A 44 -5.44 -19.57 -0.96
C ASP A 44 -3.93 -19.60 -1.19
N LYS A 45 -3.47 -20.46 -2.10
CA LYS A 45 -2.06 -20.53 -2.52
C LYS A 45 -1.61 -19.21 -3.13
N PHE A 46 -2.37 -18.64 -4.06
CA PHE A 46 -2.03 -17.36 -4.68
C PHE A 46 -1.97 -16.22 -3.66
N VAL A 47 -2.96 -16.15 -2.77
CA VAL A 47 -3.04 -15.10 -1.77
C VAL A 47 -1.88 -15.19 -0.77
N SER A 48 -1.61 -16.39 -0.26
CA SER A 48 -0.55 -16.63 0.73
C SER A 48 0.86 -16.41 0.19
N THR A 49 1.14 -16.86 -1.04
CA THR A 49 2.50 -16.79 -1.61
C THR A 49 2.81 -15.44 -2.26
N ILE A 50 1.83 -14.81 -2.92
CA ILE A 50 2.07 -13.64 -3.77
C ILE A 50 1.48 -12.37 -3.15
N LEU A 51 0.17 -12.34 -2.89
CA LEU A 51 -0.51 -11.11 -2.46
C LEU A 51 -0.04 -10.62 -1.09
N ILE A 52 0.06 -11.52 -0.10
CA ILE A 52 0.53 -11.14 1.24
C ILE A 52 1.96 -10.60 1.16
N PHE A 53 2.86 -11.31 0.47
CA PHE A 53 4.24 -10.88 0.34
C PHE A 53 4.35 -9.53 -0.37
N PHE A 54 3.59 -9.33 -1.45
CA PHE A 54 3.55 -8.07 -2.18
C PHE A 54 3.05 -6.90 -1.32
N VAL A 55 1.96 -7.10 -0.56
CA VAL A 55 1.40 -6.07 0.32
C VAL A 55 2.36 -5.75 1.48
N MET A 56 2.97 -6.78 2.10
CA MET A 56 3.98 -6.57 3.13
C MET A 56 5.19 -5.82 2.59
N TRP A 57 5.71 -6.19 1.43
CA TRP A 57 6.85 -5.49 0.83
C TRP A 57 6.53 -4.02 0.52
N THR A 58 5.40 -3.77 -0.14
CA THR A 58 4.97 -2.40 -0.48
C THR A 58 4.51 -1.58 0.73
N GLY A 59 4.24 -2.23 1.88
CA GLY A 59 3.77 -1.64 3.13
C GLY A 59 4.85 -1.44 4.20
N LEU A 60 5.44 -2.55 4.67
CA LEU A 60 6.42 -2.61 5.76
C LEU A 60 7.84 -2.27 5.29
N ALA A 61 8.27 -2.69 4.11
CA ALA A 61 9.65 -2.43 3.66
C ALA A 61 9.92 -0.93 3.45
N LYS A 62 8.88 -0.13 3.18
CA LYS A 62 9.00 1.34 3.13
C LYS A 62 9.07 1.99 4.51
N TRP A 63 8.65 1.33 5.58
CA TRP A 63 8.56 1.90 6.94
C TRP A 63 9.92 2.35 7.52
N PRO A 64 11.01 1.56 7.46
CA PRO A 64 12.32 2.02 7.94
C PRO A 64 12.89 3.18 7.11
N ILE A 65 12.53 3.28 5.83
CA ILE A 65 13.01 4.33 4.91
C ILE A 65 12.13 5.59 4.98
N TYR A 66 10.90 5.47 5.47
CA TYR A 66 9.90 6.53 5.47
C TYR A 66 10.33 7.81 6.22
N PRO A 67 10.94 7.74 7.43
CA PRO A 67 11.39 8.95 8.13
C PRO A 67 12.41 9.76 7.31
N TRP A 68 13.34 9.06 6.67
CA TRP A 68 14.38 9.68 5.86
C TRP A 68 13.84 10.24 4.55
N TYR A 69 12.94 9.51 3.89
CA TYR A 69 12.20 9.98 2.73
C TYR A 69 11.43 11.28 3.05
N LYS A 70 10.69 11.31 4.15
CA LYS A 70 9.89 12.46 4.59
C LYS A 70 10.78 13.66 4.96
N LYS A 71 11.92 13.43 5.61
CA LYS A 71 12.92 14.48 5.91
C LYS A 71 13.45 15.13 4.64
N ARG A 72 13.80 14.33 3.63
CA ARG A 72 14.24 14.83 2.31
C ARG A 72 13.15 15.62 1.59
N GLN A 73 11.92 15.12 1.60
CA GLN A 73 10.79 15.79 0.95
C GLN A 73 10.47 17.14 1.61
N ASN A 74 10.48 17.20 2.95
CA ASN A 74 10.25 18.44 3.68
C ASN A 74 11.35 19.49 3.44
N LYS A 75 12.62 19.07 3.34
CA LYS A 75 13.72 19.97 2.98
C LYS A 75 13.48 20.62 1.62
N LYS A 76 13.21 19.81 0.58
CA LYS A 76 12.89 20.32 -0.77
C LYS A 76 11.73 21.30 -0.77
N ARG A 77 10.67 21.03 0.00
CA ARG A 77 9.51 21.92 0.13
C ARG A 77 9.86 23.25 0.82
N ARG A 78 10.74 23.22 1.82
CA ARG A 78 11.21 24.44 2.50
C ARG A 78 12.07 25.28 1.56
N ASP A 79 12.99 24.64 0.85
CA ASP A 79 13.90 25.33 -0.08
C ASP A 79 13.11 25.96 -1.24
N ALA A 80 12.08 25.27 -1.76
CA ALA A 80 11.17 25.83 -2.76
C ALA A 80 10.35 27.02 -2.25
N LYS A 81 9.88 26.98 -1.00
CA LYS A 81 9.18 28.12 -0.37
C LYS A 81 10.11 29.31 -0.16
N ALA A 82 11.36 29.07 0.24
CA ALA A 82 12.36 30.12 0.40
C ALA A 82 12.71 30.77 -0.95
N ALA A 83 12.88 29.96 -2.01
CA ALA A 83 13.11 30.46 -3.36
C ALA A 83 11.93 31.28 -3.90
N ALA A 84 10.68 30.83 -3.67
CA ALA A 84 9.49 31.58 -4.06
C ALA A 84 9.40 32.93 -3.34
N LYS A 85 9.72 32.97 -2.04
CA LYS A 85 9.74 34.21 -1.25
C LYS A 85 10.88 35.16 -1.62
N ALA A 86 11.99 34.64 -2.17
CA ALA A 86 13.11 35.46 -2.63
C ALA A 86 12.92 35.99 -4.06
N ALA A 87 11.95 35.46 -4.80
CA ALA A 87 11.59 35.89 -6.14
C ALA A 87 10.39 36.88 -6.17
N GLU A 88 9.79 37.14 -5.00
CA GLU A 88 8.75 38.13 -4.73
C GLU A 88 9.39 39.39 -4.14
#